data_AF-A0A937ASV1-F1
#
_entry.id   AF-A0A937ASV1-F1
#
_cell.length_a   1.000
_cell.length_b   1.000
_cell.length_c   1.000
_cell.angle_alpha   90.00
_cell.angle_beta   90.00
_cell.angle_gamma   90.00
#
_symmetry.space_group_name_H-M   'P 1'
#
loop_
_entity.id
_entity.type
_entity.pdbx_description
1 polymer ?
#
loop_
_entity_poly.entity_id
_entity_poly.type
_entity_poly.pdbx_seq_one_letter_code
_entity_poly.pdbx_strand_id
1 'polypeptide(L)'
;MKTTLAFVCAAALSQVAFAQSVVNGDFSLEVPGNSTGNGWTGFSNDGAGGWRSSGGNPGGYFIMNDGGASATDPSISQTINGFVPGGLYRLTGDFASWIVSNAPFGGASFAVDINGTQVFTGLAGTLQEWRSFQVDFTAPDTGIVTIRFRAEINGTDNDFAIDNIAVAAIPTPATGAGLLGLSLLAMGRRRR
;
A
#
# COMPACT_ATOMS: atom_id res chain seq x y z
N MET A 1 -33.80 -49.56 -17.27
CA MET A 1 -33.79 -48.25 -16.58
C MET A 1 -32.48 -47.58 -16.92
N LYS A 2 -32.50 -46.43 -17.63
CA LYS A 2 -31.30 -45.70 -18.07
C LYS A 2 -31.02 -44.61 -17.04
N THR A 3 -29.94 -44.75 -16.28
CA THR A 3 -29.50 -43.76 -15.30
C THR A 3 -28.67 -42.71 -16.02
N THR A 4 -29.23 -41.50 -16.17
CA THR A 4 -28.54 -40.34 -16.74
C THR A 4 -27.71 -39.69 -15.63
N LEU A 5 -26.38 -39.75 -15.73
CA LEU A 5 -25.48 -38.99 -14.85
C LEU A 5 -25.37 -37.55 -15.37
N ALA A 6 -25.81 -36.58 -14.57
CA ALA A 6 -25.58 -35.18 -14.82
C ALA A 6 -24.14 -34.82 -14.43
N PHE A 7 -23.35 -34.35 -15.40
CA PHE A 7 -22.06 -33.73 -15.14
C PHE A 7 -22.29 -32.31 -14.63
N VAL A 8 -21.92 -32.05 -13.38
CA VAL A 8 -21.81 -30.68 -12.86
C VAL A 8 -20.41 -30.19 -13.17
N CYS A 9 -20.30 -29.29 -14.15
CA CYS A 9 -19.08 -28.52 -14.40
C CYS A 9 -18.92 -27.49 -13.28
N ALA A 10 -17.95 -27.70 -12.39
CA ALA A 10 -17.50 -26.64 -11.49
C ALA A 10 -16.66 -25.64 -12.30
N ALA A 11 -17.24 -24.52 -12.68
CA ALA A 11 -16.52 -23.40 -13.27
C ALA A 11 -15.75 -22.68 -12.15
N ALA A 12 -14.42 -22.64 -12.24
CA ALA A 12 -13.61 -21.73 -11.44
C ALA A 12 -13.92 -20.29 -11.91
N LEU A 13 -14.66 -19.54 -11.09
CA LEU A 13 -14.88 -18.11 -11.32
C LEU A 13 -13.56 -17.37 -11.08
N SER A 14 -12.89 -16.98 -12.17
CA SER A 14 -11.88 -15.92 -12.11
C SER A 14 -12.61 -14.63 -11.76
N GLN A 15 -12.54 -14.21 -10.50
CA GLN A 15 -13.02 -12.88 -10.12
C GLN A 15 -12.14 -11.85 -10.83
N VAL A 16 -12.75 -11.10 -11.75
CA VAL A 16 -12.12 -9.93 -12.35
C VAL A 16 -12.04 -8.87 -11.25
N ALA A 17 -10.87 -8.73 -10.62
CA ALA A 17 -10.62 -7.67 -9.66
C ALA A 17 -10.69 -6.32 -10.39
N PHE A 18 -11.64 -5.47 -9.98
CA PHE A 18 -11.62 -4.05 -10.36
C PHE A 18 -10.38 -3.37 -9.75
N ALA A 19 -9.90 -2.33 -10.42
CA ALA A 19 -8.62 -1.69 -10.13
C ALA A 19 -8.51 -1.22 -8.67
N GLN A 20 -7.82 -2.01 -7.85
CA GLN A 20 -7.12 -1.47 -6.69
C GLN A 20 -5.85 -0.81 -7.19
N SER A 21 -5.89 0.50 -7.32
CA SER A 21 -4.71 1.28 -7.62
C SER A 21 -4.65 2.46 -6.68
N VAL A 22 -3.46 2.71 -6.16
CA VAL A 22 -3.13 4.01 -5.58
C VAL A 22 -3.32 5.05 -6.68
N VAL A 23 -4.11 6.09 -6.43
CA VAL A 23 -4.27 7.21 -7.36
C VAL A 23 -3.12 8.17 -7.14
N ASN A 24 -2.45 8.60 -8.21
CA ASN A 24 -1.35 9.56 -8.16
C ASN A 24 -0.25 9.13 -7.17
N GLY A 25 0.12 7.84 -7.20
CA GLY A 25 1.16 7.29 -6.32
C GLY A 25 2.57 7.75 -6.66
N ASP A 26 2.77 8.22 -7.90
CA ASP A 26 4.00 8.82 -8.42
C ASP A 26 4.05 10.35 -8.24
N PHE A 27 3.02 10.92 -7.59
CA PHE A 27 2.85 12.36 -7.40
C PHE A 27 3.06 13.21 -8.67
N SER A 28 2.71 12.68 -9.84
CA SER A 28 2.76 13.42 -11.11
C SER A 28 1.76 14.58 -11.16
N LEU A 29 0.74 14.57 -10.30
CA LEU A 29 -0.25 15.62 -10.13
C LEU A 29 -0.13 16.28 -8.74
N GLU A 30 -0.44 17.57 -8.68
CA GLU A 30 -0.33 18.37 -7.45
C GLU A 30 -1.24 17.87 -6.32
N VAL A 31 -0.70 17.77 -5.10
CA VAL A 31 -1.49 17.47 -3.90
C VAL A 31 -1.42 18.64 -2.92
N PRO A 32 -2.55 19.22 -2.50
CA PRO A 32 -2.57 20.29 -1.51
C PRO A 32 -1.99 19.83 -0.15
N GLY A 33 -1.20 20.69 0.49
CA GLY A 33 -0.56 20.37 1.78
C GLY A 33 -1.54 20.08 2.93
N ASN A 34 -2.71 20.73 2.96
CA ASN A 34 -3.71 20.60 4.04
C ASN A 34 -5.15 20.48 3.52
N SER A 35 -5.32 19.84 2.36
CA SER A 35 -6.63 19.60 1.77
C SER A 35 -6.60 18.35 0.92
N THR A 36 -7.73 18.02 0.30
CA THR A 36 -7.87 16.87 -0.59
C THR A 36 -7.68 17.30 -2.05
N GLY A 37 -6.81 16.61 -2.78
CA GLY A 37 -6.60 16.82 -4.21
C GLY A 37 -5.89 15.62 -4.84
N ASN A 38 -6.27 15.29 -6.08
CA ASN A 38 -5.65 14.22 -6.87
C ASN A 38 -5.49 12.88 -6.12
N GLY A 39 -6.53 12.52 -5.35
CA GLY A 39 -6.61 11.25 -4.61
C GLY A 39 -5.98 11.26 -3.21
N TRP A 40 -5.29 12.32 -2.80
CA TRP A 40 -4.62 12.38 -1.50
C TRP A 40 -5.18 13.51 -0.64
N THR A 41 -5.09 13.34 0.68
CA THR A 41 -5.44 14.37 1.68
C THR A 41 -4.26 14.61 2.59
N GLY A 42 -3.69 15.82 2.53
CA GLY A 42 -2.65 16.28 3.47
C GLY A 42 -3.24 16.85 4.75
N PHE A 43 -2.50 16.74 5.86
CA PHE A 43 -2.90 17.26 7.18
C PHE A 43 -1.69 17.67 8.02
N SER A 44 -1.80 18.82 8.68
CA SER A 44 -0.78 19.44 9.54
C SER A 44 0.57 19.64 8.84
N ASN A 45 0.56 20.02 7.56
CA ASN A 45 1.79 20.36 6.85
C ASN A 45 1.99 21.89 6.86
N ASP A 46 3.16 22.38 7.23
CA ASP A 46 3.45 23.80 7.19
C ASP A 46 3.77 24.31 5.77
N GLY A 47 4.31 25.53 5.65
CA GLY A 47 4.70 26.11 4.36
C GLY A 47 5.89 25.45 3.67
N ALA A 48 6.70 24.67 4.40
CA ALA A 48 7.82 23.90 3.87
C ALA A 48 7.44 22.44 3.55
N GLY A 49 6.26 21.97 3.99
CA GLY A 49 5.65 20.73 3.53
C GLY A 49 4.96 20.81 2.16
N GLY A 50 4.25 19.75 1.81
CA GLY A 50 3.40 19.66 0.62
C GLY A 50 4.07 19.10 -0.64
N TRP A 51 3.33 19.14 -1.75
CA TRP A 51 3.77 18.62 -3.03
C TRP A 51 4.90 19.45 -3.67
N ARG A 52 5.76 18.78 -4.42
CA ARG A 52 6.81 19.37 -5.25
C ARG A 52 6.78 18.72 -6.63
N SER A 53 6.89 19.51 -7.69
CA SER A 53 6.80 19.04 -9.08
C SER A 53 8.03 18.28 -9.59
N SER A 54 9.15 18.35 -8.87
CA SER A 54 10.44 17.80 -9.30
C SER A 54 11.36 17.58 -8.10
N GLY A 55 12.19 16.54 -8.14
CA GLY A 55 13.15 16.17 -7.07
C GLY A 55 12.81 14.86 -6.37
N GLY A 56 11.73 14.19 -6.80
CA GLY A 56 11.33 12.84 -6.40
C GLY A 56 12.24 11.76 -6.97
N ASN A 57 11.73 10.52 -7.02
CA ASN A 57 12.48 9.33 -7.42
C ASN A 57 11.87 8.56 -8.61
N PRO A 58 11.75 9.14 -9.83
CA PRO A 58 11.98 10.52 -10.23
C PRO A 58 10.68 11.34 -10.26
N GLY A 59 10.78 12.66 -10.43
CA GLY A 59 9.63 13.51 -10.73
C GLY A 59 9.04 14.18 -9.50
N GLY A 60 7.71 14.14 -9.36
CA GLY A 60 7.00 14.77 -8.25
C GLY A 60 7.11 13.96 -6.96
N TYR A 61 6.86 14.59 -5.82
CA TYR A 61 6.82 13.93 -4.51
C TYR A 61 6.05 14.78 -3.51
N PHE A 62 5.81 14.25 -2.31
CA PHE A 62 5.17 14.99 -1.23
C PHE A 62 6.02 15.01 0.03
N ILE A 63 6.20 16.20 0.62
CA ILE A 63 6.91 16.42 1.89
C ILE A 63 5.91 16.51 3.03
N MET A 64 6.13 15.73 4.08
CA MET A 64 5.46 15.90 5.37
C MET A 64 6.39 16.66 6.31
N ASN A 65 5.97 17.85 6.73
CA ASN A 65 6.72 18.75 7.62
C ASN A 65 5.76 19.67 8.38
N ASP A 66 5.98 19.87 9.68
CA ASP A 66 5.32 20.86 10.55
C ASP A 66 6.30 21.58 11.49
N GLY A 67 7.61 21.49 11.22
CA GLY A 67 8.64 22.18 11.99
C GLY A 67 8.81 21.69 13.43
N GLY A 68 8.63 20.39 13.67
CA GLY A 68 8.81 19.76 14.98
C GLY A 68 7.65 19.99 15.94
N ALA A 69 6.44 20.19 15.42
CA ALA A 69 5.25 20.47 16.22
C ALA A 69 4.93 19.29 17.17
N SER A 70 5.07 19.48 18.47
CA SER A 70 4.90 18.40 19.47
C SER A 70 3.47 17.87 19.63
N ALA A 71 2.48 18.52 19.02
CA ALA A 71 1.07 18.20 19.18
C ALA A 71 0.50 17.34 18.04
N THR A 72 1.17 17.28 16.89
CA THR A 72 0.63 16.69 15.66
C THR A 72 1.74 16.15 14.78
N ASP A 73 1.49 15.00 14.16
CA ASP A 73 2.37 14.49 13.10
C ASP A 73 1.89 15.00 11.73
N PRO A 74 2.71 15.72 10.94
CA PRO A 74 2.42 16.04 9.55
C PRO A 74 2.21 14.76 8.75
N SER A 75 1.22 14.77 7.86
CA SER A 75 0.80 13.54 7.21
C SER A 75 0.12 13.74 5.86
N ILE A 76 0.03 12.63 5.13
CA ILE A 76 -0.73 12.50 3.89
C ILE A 76 -1.41 11.13 3.84
N SER A 77 -2.64 11.07 3.32
CA SER A 77 -3.46 9.85 3.34
C SER A 77 -4.32 9.68 2.09
N GLN A 78 -4.67 8.43 1.78
CA GLN A 78 -5.60 8.06 0.72
C GLN A 78 -6.49 6.91 1.19
N THR A 79 -7.79 7.02 0.94
CA THR A 79 -8.74 5.91 1.13
C THR A 79 -8.98 5.24 -0.22
N ILE A 80 -8.68 3.95 -0.29
CA ILE A 80 -8.74 3.13 -1.49
C ILE A 80 -9.83 2.08 -1.29
N ASN A 81 -10.73 1.96 -2.28
CA ASN A 81 -11.84 1.02 -2.26
C ASN A 81 -11.55 -0.18 -3.20
N GLY A 82 -12.38 -1.22 -3.10
CA GLY A 82 -12.36 -2.34 -4.04
C GLY A 82 -11.39 -3.45 -3.69
N PHE A 83 -10.87 -3.48 -2.46
CA PHE A 83 -10.12 -4.64 -1.96
C PHE A 83 -11.06 -5.84 -1.82
N VAL A 84 -10.57 -7.03 -2.17
CA VAL A 84 -11.27 -8.29 -1.88
C VAL A 84 -11.12 -8.56 -0.38
N PRO A 85 -12.23 -8.62 0.40
CA PRO A 85 -12.18 -8.96 1.83
C PRO A 85 -11.35 -10.21 2.13
N GLY A 86 -10.47 -10.12 3.12
CA GLY A 86 -9.56 -11.22 3.48
C GLY A 86 -8.42 -11.48 2.49
N GLY A 87 -8.37 -10.76 1.36
CA GLY A 87 -7.26 -10.82 0.42
C GLY A 87 -5.97 -10.27 1.03
N LEU A 88 -4.83 -10.86 0.67
CA LEU A 88 -3.51 -10.41 1.09
C LEU A 88 -2.94 -9.45 0.03
N TYR A 89 -2.45 -8.30 0.49
CA TYR A 89 -1.96 -7.21 -0.35
C TYR A 89 -0.61 -6.73 0.14
N ARG A 90 0.14 -6.11 -0.77
CA ARG A 90 1.43 -5.51 -0.52
C ARG A 90 1.39 -4.03 -0.89
N LEU A 91 1.65 -3.17 0.09
CA LEU A 91 1.95 -1.75 -0.10
C LEU A 91 3.46 -1.59 -0.25
N THR A 92 3.88 -0.86 -1.27
CA THR A 92 5.27 -0.42 -1.48
C THR A 92 5.33 1.09 -1.67
N GLY A 93 6.50 1.65 -1.45
CA GLY A 93 6.79 3.03 -1.75
C GLY A 93 8.22 3.40 -1.40
N ASP A 94 8.61 4.61 -1.77
CA ASP A 94 9.89 5.19 -1.42
C ASP A 94 9.72 6.34 -0.43
N PHE A 95 10.70 6.51 0.44
CA PHE A 95 10.75 7.58 1.43
C PHE A 95 12.18 8.08 1.63
N ALA A 96 12.33 9.37 1.93
CA ALA A 96 13.62 10.00 2.22
C ALA A 96 13.48 11.01 3.35
N SER A 97 14.49 11.11 4.22
CA SER A 97 14.57 12.25 5.14
C SER A 97 14.84 13.52 4.32
N TRP A 98 14.11 14.60 4.57
CA TRP A 98 14.17 15.79 3.71
C TRP A 98 14.89 16.97 4.38
N ILE A 99 14.47 17.29 5.60
CA ILE A 99 15.12 18.27 6.48
C ILE A 99 15.22 17.61 7.85
N VAL A 100 16.36 17.80 8.53
CA VAL A 100 16.57 17.30 9.91
C VAL A 100 17.00 18.49 10.74
N SER A 101 16.14 18.91 11.66
CA SER A 101 16.41 20.00 12.60
C SER A 101 16.68 19.45 14.01
N ASN A 102 15.90 18.46 14.45
CA ASN A 102 16.10 17.77 15.72
C ASN A 102 15.51 16.34 15.71
N ALA A 103 16.22 15.43 15.06
CA ALA A 103 16.00 14.00 15.25
C ALA A 103 17.33 13.32 15.56
N PRO A 104 17.39 12.41 16.56
CA PRO A 104 18.57 11.58 16.73
C PRO A 104 18.77 10.79 15.43
N PHE A 105 19.97 10.88 14.85
CA PHE A 105 20.32 10.10 13.67
C PHE A 105 20.03 8.61 13.94
N GLY A 106 19.28 7.95 13.04
CA GLY A 106 18.81 6.59 13.23
C GLY A 106 17.55 6.44 14.11
N GLY A 107 16.92 7.53 14.55
CA GLY A 107 15.67 7.51 15.30
C GLY A 107 14.44 7.31 14.41
N ALA A 108 13.45 6.58 14.92
CA ALA A 108 12.14 6.38 14.28
C ALA A 108 11.40 7.72 14.13
N SER A 109 11.27 8.19 12.88
CA SER A 109 10.73 9.53 12.56
C SER A 109 9.73 9.52 11.38
N PHE A 110 9.51 8.34 10.77
CA PHE A 110 8.52 8.13 9.72
C PHE A 110 7.63 6.93 10.07
N ALA A 111 6.34 6.99 9.76
CA ALA A 111 5.42 5.87 9.93
C ALA A 111 4.53 5.66 8.70
N VAL A 112 4.17 4.39 8.47
CA VAL A 112 3.08 4.00 7.58
C VAL A 112 1.98 3.36 8.43
N ASP A 113 0.76 3.84 8.26
CA ASP A 113 -0.42 3.29 8.89
C ASP A 113 -1.37 2.68 7.86
N ILE A 114 -1.97 1.55 8.22
CA ILE A 114 -3.08 0.92 7.51
C ILE A 114 -4.29 0.94 8.43
N ASN A 115 -5.37 1.61 8.02
CA ASN A 115 -6.59 1.76 8.81
C ASN A 115 -6.33 2.28 10.24
N GLY A 116 -5.39 3.22 10.38
CA GLY A 116 -4.99 3.82 11.65
C GLY A 116 -4.07 2.96 12.52
N THR A 117 -3.65 1.78 12.06
CA THR A 117 -2.66 0.95 12.74
C THR A 117 -1.29 1.16 12.09
N GLN A 118 -0.29 1.57 12.88
CA GLN A 118 1.09 1.68 12.41
C GLN A 118 1.66 0.29 12.11
N VAL A 119 2.14 0.11 10.89
CA VAL A 119 2.64 -1.18 10.36
C VAL A 119 4.09 -1.11 9.89
N PHE A 120 4.63 0.09 9.74
CA PHE A 120 6.04 0.32 9.41
C PHE A 120 6.56 1.58 10.09
N THR A 121 7.86 1.56 10.37
CA THR A 121 8.61 2.70 10.90
C THR A 121 9.88 2.90 10.09
N GLY A 122 10.09 4.11 9.60
CA GLY A 122 11.32 4.54 8.94
C GLY A 122 12.22 5.32 9.90
N LEU A 123 13.53 5.10 9.78
CA LEU A 123 14.55 5.80 10.58
C LEU A 123 15.00 7.07 9.86
N ALA A 124 15.33 8.12 10.61
CA ALA A 124 16.09 9.26 10.11
C ALA A 124 17.37 8.78 9.42
N GLY A 125 17.61 9.25 8.19
CA GLY A 125 18.76 8.85 7.37
C GLY A 125 19.48 10.05 6.76
N THR A 126 20.36 9.77 5.78
CA THR A 126 20.95 10.81 4.95
C THR A 126 19.85 11.61 4.25
N LEU A 127 20.01 12.92 4.17
CA LEU A 127 19.04 13.78 3.48
C LEU A 127 18.94 13.39 2.01
N GLN A 128 17.70 13.29 1.51
CA GLN A 128 17.35 13.02 0.12
C GLN A 128 17.86 11.65 -0.40
N GLU A 129 18.27 10.77 0.51
CA GLU A 129 18.55 9.37 0.18
C GLU A 129 17.24 8.58 0.19
N TRP A 130 16.73 8.30 -1.00
CA TRP A 130 15.54 7.49 -1.20
C TRP A 130 15.77 6.04 -0.80
N ARG A 131 14.87 5.53 0.04
CA ARG A 131 14.84 4.13 0.47
C ARG A 131 13.44 3.58 0.24
N SER A 132 13.35 2.30 -0.08
CA SER A 132 12.05 1.65 -0.27
C SER A 132 11.55 1.01 1.02
N PHE A 133 10.23 0.95 1.17
CA PHE A 133 9.55 0.14 2.17
C PHE A 133 8.59 -0.84 1.51
N GLN A 134 8.25 -1.89 2.26
CA GLN A 134 7.24 -2.86 1.86
C GLN A 134 6.48 -3.33 3.10
N VAL A 135 5.14 -3.34 3.01
CA VAL A 135 4.27 -3.87 4.05
C VAL A 135 3.21 -4.75 3.44
N ASP A 136 3.01 -5.92 4.02
CA ASP A 136 1.91 -6.81 3.67
C ASP A 136 0.74 -6.59 4.64
N PHE A 137 -0.48 -6.53 4.13
CA PHE A 137 -1.69 -6.38 4.94
C PHE A 137 -2.87 -7.18 4.37
N THR A 138 -3.78 -7.56 5.25
CA THR A 138 -5.04 -8.21 4.88
C THR A 138 -6.13 -7.17 4.74
N ALA A 139 -6.86 -7.20 3.63
CA ALA A 139 -7.99 -6.31 3.42
C ALA A 139 -9.13 -6.57 4.43
N PRO A 140 -9.72 -5.52 5.02
CA PRO A 140 -10.84 -5.67 5.94
C PRO A 140 -12.11 -6.13 5.21
N ASP A 141 -13.10 -6.57 5.98
CA ASP A 141 -14.40 -7.04 5.48
C ASP A 141 -15.15 -6.00 4.63
N THR A 142 -14.85 -4.72 4.86
CA THR A 142 -15.43 -3.60 4.10
C THR A 142 -14.87 -3.49 2.68
N GLY A 143 -13.70 -4.06 2.39
CA GLY A 143 -12.97 -3.82 1.14
C GLY A 143 -12.44 -2.39 0.98
N ILE A 144 -12.42 -1.60 2.06
CA ILE A 144 -11.97 -0.21 2.09
C ILE A 144 -10.73 -0.10 2.98
N VAL A 145 -9.67 0.50 2.44
CA VAL A 145 -8.38 0.64 3.14
C VAL A 145 -7.95 2.10 3.11
N THR A 146 -7.65 2.66 4.27
CA THR A 146 -6.99 3.96 4.39
C THR A 146 -5.51 3.75 4.63
N ILE A 147 -4.68 4.23 3.71
CA ILE A 147 -3.23 4.33 3.90
C ILE A 147 -2.89 5.74 4.39
N ARG A 148 -2.01 5.83 5.37
CA ARG A 148 -1.50 7.12 5.88
C ARG A 148 0.01 7.04 6.07
N PHE A 149 0.67 8.12 5.69
CA PHE A 149 2.08 8.36 5.95
C PHE A 149 2.19 9.51 6.95
N ARG A 150 3.09 9.38 7.92
CA ARG A 150 3.37 10.40 8.93
C ARG A 150 4.87 10.65 9.02
N ALA A 151 5.26 11.91 9.14
CA ALA A 151 6.62 12.31 9.53
C ALA A 151 6.61 12.86 10.96
N GLU A 152 7.79 13.21 11.48
CA GLU A 152 7.97 13.81 12.81
C GLU A 152 7.39 13.00 13.99
N ILE A 153 7.11 11.71 13.77
CA ILE A 153 6.56 10.84 14.81
C ILE A 153 7.48 10.81 16.03
N ASN A 154 6.90 10.48 17.19
CA ASN A 154 7.60 10.42 18.47
C ASN A 154 8.23 11.76 18.90
N GLY A 155 7.69 12.89 18.41
CA GLY A 155 8.18 14.23 18.74
C GLY A 155 9.55 14.52 18.13
N THR A 156 9.83 13.93 16.97
CA THR A 156 11.03 14.26 16.20
C THR A 156 10.80 15.49 15.34
N ASP A 157 11.87 16.16 14.94
CA ASP A 157 11.83 17.27 13.98
C ASP A 157 12.68 16.86 12.77
N ASN A 158 12.10 15.91 12.03
CA ASN A 158 12.66 15.33 10.81
C ASN A 158 11.55 15.02 9.82
N ASP A 159 11.54 15.83 8.78
CA ASP A 159 10.63 15.81 7.66
C ASP A 159 10.90 14.59 6.79
N PHE A 160 9.84 14.06 6.18
CA PHE A 160 9.98 12.99 5.19
C PHE A 160 9.28 13.34 3.89
N ALA A 161 9.98 13.04 2.80
CA ALA A 161 9.41 12.96 1.47
C ALA A 161 8.95 11.53 1.18
N ILE A 162 7.86 11.38 0.41
CA ILE A 162 7.40 10.09 -0.13
C ILE A 162 7.16 10.16 -1.63
N ASP A 163 7.33 9.02 -2.30
CA ASP A 163 7.10 8.83 -3.73
C ASP A 163 6.84 7.35 -4.08
N ASN A 164 6.44 7.04 -5.32
CA ASN A 164 6.29 5.70 -5.89
C ASN A 164 5.35 4.77 -5.09
N ILE A 165 4.26 5.30 -4.56
CA ILE A 165 3.32 4.53 -3.73
C ILE A 165 2.48 3.59 -4.61
N ALA A 166 2.51 2.29 -4.30
CA ALA A 166 1.78 1.28 -5.04
C ALA A 166 1.21 0.18 -4.14
N VAL A 167 0.10 -0.42 -4.56
CA VAL A 167 -0.51 -1.58 -3.91
C VAL A 167 -0.72 -2.68 -4.94
N ALA A 168 -0.35 -3.91 -4.59
CA ALA A 168 -0.58 -5.10 -5.41
C ALA A 168 -1.14 -6.25 -4.58
N ALA A 169 -2.01 -7.06 -5.17
CA ALA A 169 -2.45 -8.32 -4.57
C ALA A 169 -1.27 -9.30 -4.47
N ILE A 170 -1.14 -9.99 -3.34
CA ILE A 170 -0.23 -11.12 -3.21
C ILE A 170 -1.03 -12.38 -3.58
N PRO A 171 -0.67 -13.10 -4.68
CA PRO A 171 -1.35 -14.32 -5.04
C PRO A 171 -1.26 -15.33 -3.90
N THR A 172 -2.40 -15.80 -3.40
CA THR A 172 -2.41 -17.00 -2.57
C THR A 172 -2.07 -18.20 -3.46
N PRO A 173 -1.19 -19.12 -3.02
CA PRO A 173 -1.02 -20.38 -3.73
C PRO A 173 -2.40 -21.02 -3.82
N ALA A 174 -2.90 -21.24 -5.04
CA ALA A 174 -4.16 -21.93 -5.24
C ALA A 174 -4.06 -23.27 -4.51
N THR A 175 -4.79 -23.42 -3.40
CA THR A 175 -4.78 -24.63 -2.59
C THR A 175 -5.41 -25.75 -3.40
N GLY A 176 -4.58 -26.45 -4.19
CA GLY A 176 -4.55 -27.90 -4.37
C GLY A 176 -5.82 -28.70 -4.70
N ALA A 177 -6.96 -28.11 -5.07
CA ALA A 177 -8.21 -28.86 -5.29
C ALA A 177 -8.58 -29.08 -6.78
N GLY A 178 -7.82 -28.53 -7.73
CA GLY A 178 -8.19 -28.56 -9.16
C GLY A 178 -7.53 -29.64 -10.03
N LEU A 179 -6.42 -30.26 -9.60
CA LEU A 179 -5.55 -31.03 -10.50
C LEU A 179 -5.42 -32.54 -10.22
N LEU A 180 -6.07 -33.09 -9.19
CA LEU A 180 -6.01 -34.52 -8.89
C LEU A 180 -7.24 -35.33 -9.33
N GLY A 181 -8.24 -34.70 -9.95
CA GLY A 181 -9.50 -35.36 -10.32
C GLY A 181 -9.54 -36.09 -11.66
N LEU A 182 -8.52 -35.97 -12.53
CA LEU A 182 -8.60 -36.48 -13.92
C LEU A 182 -7.68 -37.67 -14.25
N SER A 183 -6.87 -38.16 -13.31
CA SER A 183 -5.84 -39.19 -13.62
C SER A 183 -6.25 -40.64 -13.32
N LEU A 184 -7.41 -40.91 -12.72
CA LEU A 184 -7.77 -42.28 -12.27
C LEU A 184 -8.84 -43.00 -13.10
N LEU A 185 -9.33 -42.44 -14.22
CA LEU A 185 -10.36 -43.07 -15.05
C LEU A 185 -9.86 -43.74 -16.35
N ALA A 186 -8.54 -43.78 -16.60
CA ALA A 186 -7.98 -44.36 -17.83
C ALA A 186 -7.32 -45.75 -17.68
N MET A 187 -7.31 -46.36 -16.49
CA MET A 187 -6.80 -47.74 -16.29
C MET A 187 -7.87 -48.67 -15.73
N GLY A 188 -8.84 -49.02 -16.60
CA GLY A 188 -9.90 -49.92 -16.17
C GLY A 188 -10.77 -50.46 -17.30
N ARG A 189 -10.20 -50.86 -18.44
CA ARG A 189 -10.87 -51.78 -19.40
C ARG A 189 -9.94 -52.23 -20.53
N ARG A 190 -9.06 -53.18 -20.25
CA ARG A 190 -8.65 -54.19 -21.24
C ARG A 190 -8.49 -55.54 -20.54
N ARG A 191 -9.60 -56.27 -20.46
CA ARG A 191 -9.62 -57.73 -20.41
C ARG A 191 -10.51 -58.21 -21.54
N ARG A 192 -9.90 -58.74 -22.59
CA ARG A 192 -10.27 -59.93 -23.35
C ARG A 192 -9.11 -60.26 -24.27
#